data_AF-A0A542U931-F1
#
_entry.id   AF-A0A542U931-F1
#
_cell.length_a   1.000
_cell.length_b   1.000
_cell.length_c   1.000
_cell.angle_alpha   90.00
_cell.angle_beta   90.00
_cell.angle_gamma   90.00
#
_symmetry.space_group_name_H-M   'P 1'
#
loop_
_entity.id
_entity.type
_entity.pdbx_description
1 polymer ?
#
loop_
_entity_poly.entity_id
_entity_poly.type
_entity_poly.pdbx_seq_one_letter_code
_entity_poly.pdbx_strand_id
1 'polypeptide(L)'
;MPLGSRPGPPGPSPQVRELKETVRTLLDLDDDTAVLIRQLACSEPGCPPLETVVVVLPMEGDARRWTLHRPADQITEDDLRAALLAAEQHD
;
A
#
# COMPACT_ATOMS: atom_id res chain seq x y z
N MET A 1 -39.60 -16.47 4.16
CA MET A 1 -38.90 -15.17 4.07
C MET A 1 -37.42 -15.46 3.77
N PRO A 2 -36.85 -15.14 2.60
CA PRO A 2 -35.41 -15.28 2.44
C PRO A 2 -34.72 -14.04 3.01
N LEU A 3 -33.71 -14.27 3.85
CA LEU A 3 -32.83 -13.22 4.35
C LEU A 3 -32.03 -12.68 3.16
N GLY A 4 -32.25 -11.41 2.82
CA GLY A 4 -31.52 -10.75 1.75
C GLY A 4 -30.02 -10.76 2.04
N SER A 5 -29.23 -11.29 1.09
CA SER A 5 -27.78 -11.20 1.09
C SER A 5 -27.39 -9.73 1.05
N ARG A 6 -27.02 -9.16 2.20
CA ARG A 6 -26.38 -7.84 2.24
C ARG A 6 -25.07 -7.96 1.45
N PRO A 7 -24.86 -7.18 0.39
CA PRO A 7 -23.54 -7.07 -0.21
C PRO A 7 -22.59 -6.61 0.91
N GLY A 8 -21.52 -7.38 1.16
CA GLY A 8 -20.44 -6.93 2.04
C GLY A 8 -19.89 -5.59 1.53
N PRO A 9 -19.20 -4.82 2.39
CA PRO A 9 -18.54 -3.60 1.92
C PRO A 9 -17.66 -3.94 0.71
N PRO A 10 -17.58 -3.04 -0.30
CA PRO A 10 -16.71 -3.27 -1.43
C PRO A 10 -15.32 -3.60 -0.88
N GLY A 11 -14.84 -4.80 -1.21
CA GLY A 11 -13.52 -5.25 -0.80
C GLY A 11 -12.45 -4.26 -1.29
N PRO A 12 -11.23 -4.33 -0.73
CA PRO A 12 -10.12 -3.52 -1.24
C PRO A 12 -10.01 -3.69 -2.76
N SER A 13 -9.77 -2.58 -3.46
CA SER A 13 -9.62 -2.61 -4.92
C SER A 13 -8.56 -3.65 -5.30
N PRO A 14 -8.73 -4.37 -6.42
CA PRO A 14 -7.80 -5.42 -6.82
C PRO A 14 -6.36 -4.92 -6.88
N GLN A 15 -6.15 -3.69 -7.33
CA GLN A 15 -4.86 -3.00 -7.35
C GLN A 15 -4.22 -2.89 -5.96
N VAL A 16 -4.98 -2.49 -4.93
CA VAL A 16 -4.44 -2.39 -3.55
C VAL A 16 -4.05 -3.76 -3.02
N ARG A 17 -4.77 -4.82 -3.39
CA ARG A 17 -4.42 -6.19 -3.02
C ARG A 17 -3.13 -6.64 -3.69
N GLU A 18 -2.98 -6.40 -4.99
CA GLU A 18 -1.75 -6.70 -5.74
C GLU A 18 -0.55 -5.96 -5.15
N LEU A 19 -0.69 -4.65 -4.87
CA LEU A 19 0.38 -3.89 -4.23
C LEU A 19 0.79 -4.46 -2.88
N LYS A 20 -0.17 -4.87 -2.03
CA LYS A 20 0.14 -5.48 -0.74
C LYS A 20 0.93 -6.78 -0.89
N GLU A 21 0.51 -7.65 -1.81
CA GLU A 21 1.19 -8.91 -2.10
C GLU A 21 2.61 -8.66 -2.62
N THR A 22 2.77 -7.68 -3.52
CA THR A 22 4.09 -7.26 -4.00
C THR A 22 4.97 -6.75 -2.86
N VAL A 23 4.47 -5.85 -1.99
CA VAL A 23 5.26 -5.33 -0.84
C VAL A 23 5.72 -6.48 0.04
N ARG A 24 4.82 -7.43 0.34
CA ARG A 24 5.14 -8.63 1.13
C ARG A 24 6.21 -9.47 0.48
N THR A 25 6.09 -9.72 -0.82
CA THR A 25 7.05 -10.53 -1.59
C THR A 25 8.42 -9.84 -1.68
N LEU A 26 8.44 -8.52 -1.90
CA LEU A 26 9.70 -7.77 -2.06
C LEU A 26 10.47 -7.61 -0.75
N LEU A 27 9.76 -7.44 0.37
CA LEU A 27 10.35 -7.27 1.70
C LEU A 27 10.43 -8.59 2.49
N ASP A 28 10.08 -9.72 1.87
CA ASP A 28 10.02 -11.06 2.49
C ASP A 28 9.25 -11.06 3.84
N LEU A 29 8.07 -10.42 3.85
CA LEU A 29 7.27 -10.25 5.05
C LEU A 29 6.47 -11.51 5.38
N ASP A 30 6.44 -11.86 6.66
CA ASP A 30 5.53 -12.85 7.23
C ASP A 30 4.07 -12.38 7.26
N ASP A 31 3.15 -13.33 7.47
CA ASP A 31 1.70 -13.04 7.53
C ASP A 31 1.31 -12.24 8.79
N ASP A 32 2.10 -12.35 9.87
CA ASP A 32 1.96 -11.55 11.09
C ASP A 32 2.26 -10.06 10.85
N THR A 33 3.00 -9.75 9.78
CA THR A 33 3.29 -8.38 9.40
C THR A 33 2.10 -7.70 8.70
N ALA A 34 1.63 -6.62 9.33
CA ALA A 34 0.52 -5.84 8.81
C ALA A 34 0.99 -4.85 7.73
N VAL A 35 0.49 -5.03 6.51
CA VAL A 35 0.71 -4.10 5.38
C VAL A 35 -0.53 -3.24 5.15
N LEU A 36 -0.38 -1.93 5.35
CA LEU A 36 -1.41 -0.92 5.10
C LEU A 36 -1.03 -0.10 3.88
N ILE A 37 -1.96 0.04 2.95
CA ILE A 37 -1.83 0.92 1.80
C ILE A 37 -3.01 1.88 1.84
N ARG A 38 -2.72 3.19 1.83
CA ARG A 38 -3.72 4.25 1.91
C ARG A 38 -3.42 5.30 0.85
N GLN A 39 -4.45 5.77 0.17
CA GLN A 39 -4.33 6.90 -0.73
C GLN A 39 -4.74 8.18 0.00
N LEU A 40 -3.91 9.21 -0.06
CA LEU A 40 -4.18 10.53 0.50
C LEU A 40 -4.29 11.54 -0.62
N ALA A 41 -5.04 12.62 -0.41
CA ALA A 41 -5.11 13.70 -1.37
C ALA A 41 -3.87 14.59 -1.27
N CYS A 42 -3.11 14.69 -2.36
CA CYS A 42 -1.97 15.59 -2.42
C CYS A 42 -2.49 17.01 -2.68
N SER A 43 -2.18 17.96 -1.78
CA SER A 43 -2.60 19.36 -1.91
C SER A 43 -1.54 20.26 -2.53
N GLU A 44 -0.46 19.70 -3.10
CA GLU A 44 0.62 20.47 -3.69
C GLU A 44 0.35 20.90 -5.13
N PRO A 45 0.75 22.13 -5.52
CA PRO A 45 0.61 22.62 -6.87
C PRO A 45 1.55 21.85 -7.82
N GLY A 46 0.99 21.01 -8.68
CA GLY A 46 1.71 20.24 -9.70
C GLY A 46 1.82 18.74 -9.44
N CYS A 47 1.35 18.25 -8.29
CA CYS A 47 1.25 16.82 -8.03
C CYS A 47 -0.11 16.25 -8.49
N PRO A 48 -0.16 14.94 -8.84
CA PRO A 48 -1.44 14.26 -9.03
C PRO A 48 -2.28 14.40 -7.76
N PRO A 49 -3.62 14.39 -7.87
CA PRO A 49 -4.50 14.68 -6.74
C PRO A 49 -4.40 13.66 -5.61
N LEU A 50 -3.73 12.52 -5.83
CA LEU A 50 -3.61 11.42 -4.88
C LEU A 50 -2.16 10.93 -4.78
N GLU A 51 -1.70 10.77 -3.56
CA GLU A 51 -0.47 10.06 -3.18
C GLU A 51 -0.83 8.74 -2.49
N THR A 52 0.04 7.75 -2.52
CA THR A 52 -0.15 6.46 -1.88
C THR A 52 0.91 6.27 -0.81
N VAL A 53 0.45 6.06 0.41
CA VAL A 53 1.29 5.75 1.55
C VAL A 53 1.17 4.26 1.85
N VAL A 54 2.31 3.59 1.82
CA VAL A 54 2.49 2.20 2.22
C VAL A 54 3.11 2.19 3.61
N VAL A 55 2.51 1.46 4.54
CA VAL A 55 3.02 1.29 5.90
C VAL A 55 3.11 -0.20 6.19
N VAL A 56 4.29 -0.65 6.58
CA VAL A 56 4.55 -2.02 7.03
C VAL A 56 4.79 -1.95 8.53
N LEU A 57 3.96 -2.68 9.28
CA LEU A 57 3.98 -2.77 10.73
C LEU A 57 4.30 -4.23 11.08
N PRO A 58 5.59 -4.59 11.20
CA PRO A 58 5.97 -5.91 11.68
C PRO A 58 5.55 -6.08 13.14
N MET A 59 5.33 -7.33 13.57
CA MET A 59 4.99 -7.62 14.96
C MET A 59 6.17 -7.31 15.91
N GLU A 60 7.39 -7.52 15.42
CA GLU A 60 8.63 -7.20 16.12
C GLU A 60 9.52 -6.34 15.20
N GLY A 61 9.98 -5.19 15.69
CA GLY A 61 10.84 -4.27 14.97
C GLY A 61 10.19 -2.93 14.62
N ASP A 62 10.84 -2.18 13.73
CA ASP A 62 10.45 -0.81 13.40
C ASP A 62 9.39 -0.76 12.29
N ALA A 63 8.43 0.15 12.48
CA ALA A 63 7.42 0.45 11.50
C ALA A 63 8.04 1.18 10.31
N ARG A 64 7.89 0.63 9.11
CA ARG A 64 8.43 1.21 7.88
C ARG A 64 7.31 1.87 7.09
N ARG A 65 7.57 3.08 6.57
CA ARG A 65 6.60 3.86 5.81
C ARG A 65 7.23 4.41 4.54
N TRP A 66 6.53 4.22 3.44
CA TRP A 66 6.88 4.74 2.13
C TRP A 66 5.75 5.61 1.60
N THR A 67 6.09 6.77 1.04
CA THR A 67 5.12 7.67 0.41
C THR A 67 5.47 7.78 -1.06
N LEU A 68 4.52 7.40 -1.92
CA LEU A 68 4.63 7.54 -3.36
C LEU A 68 3.67 8.64 -3.82
N HIS A 69 4.16 9.65 -4.53
CA HIS A 69 3.36 10.76 -5.06
C HIS A 69 2.56 10.34 -6.30
N ARG A 70 1.90 9.18 -6.25
CA ARG A 70 1.07 8.59 -7.30
C ARG A 70 -0.13 7.87 -6.69
N PRO A 71 -1.25 7.77 -7.42
CA PRO A 71 -2.39 6.96 -7.00
C PRO A 71 -2.05 5.47 -7.08
N ALA A 72 -2.63 4.65 -6.19
CA ALA A 72 -2.40 3.20 -6.11
C ALA A 72 -2.72 2.47 -7.42
N ASP A 73 -3.64 2.99 -8.23
CA ASP A 73 -3.98 2.43 -9.53
C ASP A 73 -2.87 2.61 -10.60
N GLN A 74 -1.98 3.58 -10.41
CA GLN A 74 -0.85 3.85 -11.32
C GLN A 74 0.49 3.35 -10.77
N ILE A 75 0.51 2.77 -9.56
CA ILE A 75 1.73 2.21 -8.98
C ILE A 75 1.94 0.82 -9.57
N THR A 76 3.09 0.63 -10.18
CA THR A 76 3.53 -0.66 -10.70
C THR A 76 4.45 -1.36 -9.70
N GLU A 77 4.69 -2.65 -9.92
CA GLU A 77 5.64 -3.43 -9.12
C GLU A 77 7.03 -2.78 -9.08
N ASP A 78 7.49 -2.25 -10.22
CA ASP A 78 8.80 -1.61 -10.37
C ASP A 78 8.89 -0.30 -9.58
N ASP A 79 7.84 0.51 -9.60
CA ASP A 79 7.78 1.75 -8.83
C ASP A 79 7.81 1.47 -7.32
N LEU A 80 7.07 0.45 -6.91
CA LEU A 80 7.05 -0.02 -5.53
C LEU A 80 8.44 -0.53 -5.12
N ARG A 81 9.07 -1.36 -5.95
CA ARG A 81 10.44 -1.86 -5.74
C ARG A 81 11.44 -0.71 -5.61
N ALA A 82 11.38 0.27 -6.51
CA ALA A 82 12.26 1.44 -6.46
C ALA A 82 12.07 2.24 -5.17
N ALA A 83 10.81 2.47 -4.75
CA ALA A 83 10.50 3.18 -3.51
C ALA A 83 10.96 2.40 -2.27
N LEU A 84 10.77 1.07 -2.26
CA LEU A 84 11.19 0.19 -1.16
C LEU A 84 12.72 0.20 -1.00
N LEU A 85 13.45 -0.02 -2.10
CA LEU A 85 14.92 -0.02 -2.12
C LEU A 85 15.51 1.34 -1.76
N ALA A 86 14.87 2.45 -2.15
CA ALA A 86 15.34 3.79 -1.84
C ALA A 86 15.25 4.12 -0.34
N ALA A 87 14.24 3.59 0.37
CA ALA A 87 14.08 3.86 1.79
C ALA A 87 15.01 3.02 2.67
N GLU A 88 15.43 1.84 2.23
CA GLU A 88 16.46 1.05 2.94
C GLU A 88 17.80 1.79 3.03
N GLN A 89 18.02 2.84 2.22
CA GLN A 89 19.25 3.64 2.22
C GLN A 89 19.20 4.85 3.17
N HIS A 90 18.07 5.08 3.86
CA HIS A 90 17.87 6.25 4.74
C HIS A 90 17.61 5.85 6.20
N ASP A 91 18.31 4.83 6.69
CA ASP A 91 18.45 4.54 8.13
C ASP A 91 19.87 4.89 8.61
#